data_AF-A0A060ZDT9-F1
#
_entry.id   AF-A0A060ZDT9-F1
#
_cell.length_a   1.000
_cell.length_b   1.000
_cell.length_c   1.000
_cell.angle_alpha   90.00
_cell.angle_beta   90.00
_cell.angle_gamma   90.00
#
_symmetry.space_group_name_H-M   'P 1'
#
loop_
_entity.id
_entity.type
_entity.pdbx_description
1 polymer ?
#
loop_
_entity_poly.entity_id
_entity_poly.type
_entity_poly.pdbx_seq_one_letter_code
_entity_poly.pdbx_strand_id
1 'polypeptide(L)'
;MEWLDSSGTILPADGPPERHRDSEGRYTVRRHVTVDQTDTNRFTCRVQQTEINHLKETEINVSDDVFPKSLVGLIVGLSILLAVVVLTASAGVYKWRKHTGEFNLDV
;
A
#
# COMPACT_ATOMS: atom_id res chain seq x y z
N MET A 1 5.53 -21.56 14.16
CA MET A 1 4.37 -20.84 13.59
C MET A 1 4.88 -20.00 12.45
N GLU A 2 4.16 -20.03 11.35
CA GLU A 2 4.49 -19.32 10.12
C GLU A 2 3.23 -18.65 9.61
N TRP A 3 3.39 -17.52 8.94
CA TRP A 3 2.31 -16.91 8.18
C TRP A 3 2.57 -17.17 6.71
N LEU A 4 1.51 -17.50 5.99
CA LEU A 4 1.54 -17.75 4.55
C LEU A 4 0.67 -16.72 3.84
N ASP A 5 1.07 -16.32 2.65
CA ASP A 5 0.17 -15.62 1.72
C ASP A 5 -0.83 -16.59 1.07
N SER A 6 -1.70 -16.07 0.20
CA SER A 6 -2.71 -16.87 -0.51
C SER A 6 -2.13 -17.89 -1.49
N SER A 7 -0.85 -17.77 -1.88
CA SER A 7 -0.15 -18.74 -2.71
C SER A 7 0.52 -19.86 -1.90
N GLY A 8 0.54 -19.73 -0.57
CA GLY A 8 1.25 -20.64 0.33
C GLY A 8 2.72 -20.27 0.54
N THR A 9 3.15 -19.07 0.12
CA THR A 9 4.51 -18.58 0.35
C THR A 9 4.66 -18.08 1.78
N ILE A 10 5.76 -18.44 2.45
CA ILE A 10 6.03 -18.00 3.81
C ILE A 10 6.36 -16.51 3.85
N LEU A 11 5.59 -15.78 4.64
CA LEU A 11 5.80 -14.36 4.89
C LEU A 11 6.99 -14.13 5.85
N PRO A 12 7.84 -13.14 5.56
CA PRO A 12 8.94 -12.76 6.44
C PRO A 12 8.39 -12.20 7.74
N ALA A 13 8.94 -12.64 8.87
CA ALA A 13 8.56 -12.12 10.18
C ALA A 13 9.35 -10.87 10.52
N ASP A 14 8.69 -9.95 11.23
CA ASP A 14 9.31 -8.70 11.70
C ASP A 14 10.39 -8.96 12.76
N GLY A 15 10.39 -10.15 13.38
CA GLY A 15 11.32 -10.50 14.43
C GLY A 15 11.28 -11.97 14.89
N PRO A 16 12.01 -12.30 15.96
CA PRO A 16 11.94 -13.61 16.60
C PRO A 16 10.55 -13.84 17.22
N PRO A 17 10.11 -15.10 17.36
CA PRO A 17 8.82 -15.40 17.97
C PRO A 17 8.86 -15.12 19.48
N GLU A 18 7.84 -14.42 19.97
CA GLU A 18 7.60 -14.24 21.40
C GLU A 18 7.02 -15.53 21.98
N ARG A 19 7.51 -15.94 23.15
CA ARG A 19 7.03 -17.13 23.85
C ARG A 19 6.68 -16.79 25.28
N HIS A 20 5.49 -17.17 25.68
CA HIS A 20 5.04 -17.11 27.07
C HIS A 20 4.60 -18.49 27.51
N ARG A 21 4.83 -18.79 28.79
CA ARG A 21 4.41 -20.04 29.42
C ARG A 21 3.50 -19.68 30.59
N ASP A 22 2.30 -20.23 30.59
CA ASP A 22 1.33 -20.00 31.67
C ASP A 22 1.63 -20.88 32.90
N SER A 23 0.86 -20.70 33.97
CA SER A 23 0.98 -21.47 35.20
C SER A 23 0.65 -22.96 35.05
N GLU A 24 -0.11 -23.33 34.00
CA GLU A 24 -0.44 -24.73 33.67
C GLU A 24 0.63 -25.39 32.79
N GLY A 25 1.65 -24.63 32.35
CA GLY A 25 2.69 -25.13 31.48
C GLY A 25 2.29 -25.25 30.00
N ARG A 26 1.30 -24.50 29.53
CA ARG A 26 1.00 -24.35 28.11
C ARG A 26 1.82 -23.20 27.53
N TYR A 27 2.19 -23.33 26.26
CA TYR A 27 2.93 -22.31 25.54
C TYR A 27 1.99 -21.44 24.72
N THR A 28 2.13 -20.12 24.87
CA THR A 28 1.61 -19.14 23.91
C THR A 28 2.79 -18.65 23.08
N VAL A 29 2.65 -18.77 21.75
CA VAL A 29 3.65 -18.27 20.80
C VAL A 29 3.01 -17.19 19.96
N ARG A 30 3.70 -16.06 19.81
CA ARG A 30 3.27 -14.94 18.97
C ARG A 30 4.37 -14.59 17.98
N ARG A 31 3.97 -14.29 16.75
CA ARG A 31 4.88 -13.90 15.66
C ARG A 31 4.17 -12.88 14.80
N HIS A 32 4.88 -11.79 14.53
CA HIS A 32 4.39 -10.63 13.80
C HIS A 32 4.94 -10.63 12.39
N VAL A 33 4.10 -10.22 11.46
CA VAL A 33 4.42 -10.05 10.04
C VAL A 33 3.80 -8.74 9.57
N THR A 34 4.52 -8.05 8.70
CA THR A 34 4.00 -6.95 7.90
C THR A 34 3.63 -7.49 6.52
N VAL A 35 2.43 -7.14 6.05
CA VAL A 35 1.92 -7.60 4.75
C VAL A 35 1.47 -6.40 3.92
N ASP A 36 1.70 -6.50 2.61
CA ASP A 36 1.14 -5.57 1.64
C ASP A 36 -0.24 -6.06 1.17
N GLN A 37 -1.03 -5.14 0.61
CA GLN A 37 -2.30 -5.49 -0.03
C GLN A 37 -2.04 -6.44 -1.19
N THR A 38 -2.83 -7.50 -1.29
CA THR A 38 -2.80 -8.47 -2.39
C THR A 38 -4.16 -8.56 -3.06
N ASP A 39 -4.26 -9.27 -4.19
CA ASP A 39 -5.54 -9.46 -4.89
C ASP A 39 -6.60 -10.17 -4.03
N THR A 40 -6.17 -10.93 -3.02
CA THR A 40 -7.09 -11.71 -2.17
C THR A 40 -7.12 -11.24 -0.72
N ASN A 41 -6.05 -10.59 -0.24
CA ASN A 41 -5.83 -10.23 1.17
C ASN A 41 -6.06 -11.38 2.16
N ARG A 42 -5.83 -12.61 1.71
CA ARG A 42 -5.93 -13.82 2.53
C ARG A 42 -4.57 -14.24 3.04
N PHE A 43 -4.50 -14.51 4.32
CA PHE A 43 -3.28 -14.91 5.00
C PHE A 43 -3.57 -16.09 5.92
N THR A 44 -2.67 -17.07 5.95
CA THR A 44 -2.84 -18.29 6.74
C THR A 44 -1.81 -18.36 7.84
N CYS A 45 -2.25 -18.42 9.09
CA CYS A 45 -1.40 -18.80 10.22
C CYS A 45 -1.31 -20.32 10.27
N ARG A 46 -0.09 -20.85 10.18
CA ARG A 46 0.20 -22.28 10.26
C ARG A 46 1.03 -22.61 11.49
N VAL A 47 0.53 -23.53 12.30
CA VAL A 47 1.19 -24.03 13.52
C VAL A 47 1.38 -25.53 13.40
N GLN A 48 2.65 -25.95 13.29
CA GLN A 48 3.05 -27.34 13.31
C GLN A 48 3.68 -27.69 14.66
N GLN A 49 3.11 -28.68 15.34
CA GLN A 49 3.63 -29.26 16.58
C GLN A 49 4.19 -30.64 16.25
N THR A 50 5.49 -30.70 15.99
CA THR A 50 6.18 -31.91 15.51
C THR A 50 6.14 -33.06 16.50
N GLU A 51 6.28 -32.77 17.81
CA GLU A 51 6.29 -33.79 18.88
C GLU A 51 5.03 -34.65 18.91
N ILE A 52 3.88 -34.05 18.61
CA ILE A 52 2.57 -34.74 18.60
C ILE A 52 2.00 -34.89 17.19
N ASN A 53 2.79 -34.59 16.16
CA ASN A 53 2.41 -34.61 14.75
C ASN A 53 1.08 -33.89 14.45
N HIS A 54 0.87 -32.73 15.07
CA HIS A 54 -0.36 -31.96 14.94
C HIS A 54 -0.11 -30.71 14.09
N LEU A 55 -0.98 -30.48 13.10
CA LEU A 55 -0.96 -29.30 12.25
C LEU A 55 -2.28 -28.55 12.42
N LYS A 56 -2.18 -27.25 12.66
CA LYS A 56 -3.34 -26.36 12.70
C LYS A 56 -3.11 -25.17 11.80
N GLU A 57 -4.11 -24.88 10.97
CA GLU A 57 -4.13 -23.73 10.09
C GLU A 57 -5.34 -22.87 10.37
N THR A 58 -5.19 -21.56 10.23
CA THR A 58 -6.29 -20.61 10.33
C THR A 58 -6.05 -19.50 9.34
N GLU A 59 -7.01 -19.31 8.44
CA GLU A 59 -6.98 -18.27 7.44
C GLU A 59 -7.72 -17.03 7.94
N ILE A 60 -7.17 -15.86 7.62
CA ILE A 60 -7.78 -14.57 7.87
C ILE A 60 -7.89 -13.79 6.55
N ASN A 61 -9.00 -13.09 6.38
CA ASN A 61 -9.19 -12.15 5.29
C ASN A 61 -9.09 -10.72 5.84
N VAL A 62 -8.14 -9.94 5.33
CA VAL A 62 -7.92 -8.56 5.74
C VAL A 62 -8.69 -7.65 4.79
N SER A 63 -9.60 -6.82 5.32
CA SER A 63 -10.43 -5.93 4.50
C SER A 63 -9.58 -4.90 3.74
N ASP A 64 -9.94 -4.62 2.49
CA ASP A 64 -9.27 -3.60 1.66
C ASP A 64 -9.21 -2.21 2.33
N ASP A 65 -10.21 -1.88 3.15
CA ASP A 65 -10.32 -0.57 3.80
C ASP A 65 -9.23 -0.31 4.85
N VAL A 66 -8.52 -1.33 5.32
CA VAL A 66 -7.41 -1.15 6.27
C VAL A 66 -6.07 -0.84 5.60
N PHE A 67 -5.97 -1.03 4.28
CA PHE A 67 -4.76 -0.73 3.54
C PHE A 67 -4.70 0.75 3.14
N PRO A 68 -3.50 1.35 3.12
CA PRO A 68 -3.35 2.75 2.73
C PRO A 68 -3.78 2.95 1.27
N LYS A 69 -4.69 3.91 1.04
CA LYS A 69 -5.17 4.24 -0.31
C LYS A 69 -4.09 4.94 -1.11
N SER A 70 -3.87 4.49 -2.35
CA SER A 70 -2.96 5.15 -3.28
C SER A 70 -3.51 6.52 -3.69
N LEU A 71 -2.75 7.58 -3.43
CA LEU A 71 -3.06 8.95 -3.85
C LEU A 71 -2.43 9.31 -5.22
N VAL A 72 -1.75 8.36 -5.87
CA VAL A 72 -1.00 8.60 -7.10
C VAL A 72 -1.92 9.15 -8.20
N GLY A 73 -3.10 8.55 -8.40
CA GLY A 73 -4.04 9.00 -9.42
C GLY A 73 -4.53 10.44 -9.19
N LEU A 74 -4.77 10.82 -7.93
CA LEU A 74 -5.14 12.19 -7.56
C LEU A 74 -4.00 13.17 -7.86
N ILE A 75 -2.77 12.83 -7.45
CA ILE A 75 -1.59 13.67 -7.65
C ILE A 75 -1.30 13.87 -9.14
N VAL A 76 -1.35 12.80 -9.92
CA VAL A 76 -1.16 12.85 -11.39
C VAL A 76 -2.25 13.70 -12.03
N GLY A 77 -3.52 13.49 -11.66
CA GLY A 77 -4.63 14.30 -12.17
C GLY A 77 -4.46 15.79 -11.88
N LEU A 78 -4.13 16.16 -10.65
CA LEU A 78 -3.88 17.56 -10.25
C LEU A 78 -2.68 18.17 -11.00
N SER A 79 -1.62 17.39 -11.19
CA SER A 79 -0.42 17.83 -11.91
C SER A 79 -0.73 18.14 -13.38
N ILE A 80 -1.52 17.29 -14.04
CA ILE A 80 -1.96 17.51 -15.44
C ILE A 80 -2.84 18.76 -15.52
N LEU A 81 -3.80 18.92 -14.61
CA LEU A 81 -4.68 20.10 -14.58
C LEU A 81 -3.87 21.39 -14.41
N LEU A 82 -2.90 21.41 -13.50
CA LEU A 82 -2.03 22.57 -13.29
C LEU A 82 -1.22 22.92 -14.55
N ALA A 83 -0.63 21.91 -15.20
CA ALA A 83 0.14 22.12 -16.42
C ALA A 83 -0.71 22.72 -17.55
N VAL A 84 -1.95 22.25 -17.72
CA VAL A 84 -2.89 22.80 -18.71
C VAL A 84 -3.19 24.27 -18.41
N VAL A 85 -3.48 24.62 -17.14
CA VAL A 85 -3.76 26.01 -16.74
C VAL A 85 -2.56 26.93 -17.02
N VAL A 86 -1.33 26.47 -16.75
CA VAL A 86 -0.11 27.26 -17.03
C VAL A 86 0.09 27.45 -18.53
N LEU A 87 -0.16 26.42 -19.35
CA LEU A 87 -0.04 26.51 -20.80
C LEU A 87 -1.09 27.45 -21.41
N THR A 88 -2.35 27.39 -20.94
CA THR A 88 -3.39 28.29 -21.43
C THR A 88 -3.14 29.74 -21.00
N ALA A 89 -2.71 29.98 -19.76
CA ALA A 89 -2.36 31.30 -19.27
C ALA A 89 -1.17 31.90 -20.05
N SER A 90 -0.11 31.12 -20.25
CA SER A 90 1.07 31.57 -21.00
C SER A 90 0.76 31.85 -22.47
N ALA A 91 -0.05 31.02 -23.14
CA ALA A 91 -0.52 31.27 -24.50
C ALA A 91 -1.41 32.52 -24.59
N GLY A 92 -2.28 32.74 -23.60
CA GLY A 92 -3.12 33.93 -23.49
C GLY A 92 -2.28 35.20 -23.35
N VAL A 93 -1.30 35.19 -22.43
CA VAL A 93 -0.34 36.30 -22.24
C VAL A 93 0.48 36.55 -23.49
N TYR A 94 0.96 35.49 -24.16
CA TYR A 94 1.72 35.60 -25.40
C TYR A 94 0.91 36.28 -26.51
N LYS A 95 -0.35 35.85 -26.72
CA LYS A 95 -1.25 36.48 -27.70
C LYS A 95 -1.53 37.95 -27.37
N TRP A 96 -1.78 38.29 -26.10
CA TRP A 96 -2.01 39.66 -25.68
C TRP A 96 -0.79 40.54 -25.97
N ARG A 97 0.41 40.14 -25.53
CA ARG A 97 1.63 40.93 -25.77
C ARG A 97 1.87 41.18 -27.27
N LYS A 98 1.63 40.18 -28.12
CA LYS A 98 1.79 40.33 -29.56
C LYS A 98 0.84 41.38 -30.14
N HIS A 99 -0.47 41.30 -29.82
CA HIS A 99 -1.46 42.24 -30.33
C HIS A 99 -1.22 43.68 -29.84
N THR A 100 -0.77 43.87 -28.60
CA THR A 100 -0.44 45.21 -28.09
C THR A 100 0.88 45.74 -28.68
N GLY A 101 1.82 44.87 -29.04
CA GLY A 101 3.06 45.27 -29.73
C GLY A 101 2.83 45.72 -31.18
N GLU A 102 1.97 45.02 -31.93
CA GLU A 102 1.58 45.42 -33.29
C GLU A 102 0.86 46.78 -33.28
N PHE A 103 -0.08 47.01 -32.35
CA PHE A 103 -0.79 48.29 -32.23
C PHE A 103 0.11 49.49 -31.86
N ASN A 104 1.24 49.27 -31.19
CA ASN A 104 2.19 50.35 -30.83
C ASN A 104 3.20 50.68 -31.94
N LEU A 105 3.32 49.85 -32.99
CA LEU A 105 4.21 50.09 -34.13
C LEU A 105 3.50 50.81 -35.29
N ASP A 106 2.17 50.86 -35.28
CA ASP A 106 1.33 51.50 -36.30
C ASP A 106 0.87 52.93 -35.93
N VAL A 107 1.40 53.52 -34.84
CA VAL A 107 1.13 54.91 -34.39
C VAL A 107 2.37 55.79 -34.53
#